data_AF-A0A7V8BM32-F1
#
_entry.id   AF-A0A7V8BM32-F1
#
_cell.length_a   1.000
_cell.length_b   1.000
_cell.length_c   1.000
_cell.angle_alpha   90.00
_cell.angle_beta   90.00
_cell.angle_gamma   90.00
#
_symmetry.space_group_name_H-M   'P 1'
#
loop_
_entity.id
_entity.type
_entity.pdbx_description
1 polymer ?
#
loop_
_entity_poly.entity_id
_entity_poly.type
_entity_poly.pdbx_seq_one_letter_code
_entity_poly.pdbx_strand_id
1 'polypeptide(L)'
;MPSRIALSRRLAARSARLGLWLVGALALAGCTTTAAVIGALGIATDTSASWSIAKYFHDKWVEGGPVPCYYLNSVERALAPHCLPYQPGLMKAEDLAASYKLPLCPLAMAARDVRLWPALPELIDKGQMPEACARAPLVELAQADPCPDFGAATPAVRESLLWLAQADARAIHHDVVRMLSCPRARAAGFDSVIERWVAQGQMPPGQLGFSPLSALDPEMLGTPLSAQLEASGHRIGAALDPYDGKLQPGFEAAFRSGNYRALDWWLTRAPQLVNRVPPQQGDQVPWIPLAKTLGTDWLEPAVQRQTMAEYLLAHGANPSTRLPAQPEMTVLRLARQLHSPLLPLLERAPAPR
;
A
#
# COMPACT_ATOMS: atom_id res chain seq x y z
N MET A 1 -65.57 -10.70 -58.06
CA MET A 1 -64.66 -10.24 -59.14
C MET A 1 -64.58 -8.71 -59.07
N PRO A 2 -63.47 -8.04 -59.40
CA PRO A 2 -62.13 -8.02 -58.77
C PRO A 2 -61.82 -6.59 -58.21
N SER A 3 -60.96 -6.41 -57.18
CA SER A 3 -59.51 -6.03 -57.24
C SER A 3 -59.24 -4.62 -57.85
N ARG A 4 -58.44 -3.73 -57.25
CA ARG A 4 -56.96 -3.83 -57.11
C ARG A 4 -56.32 -2.64 -56.32
N ILE A 5 -55.37 -2.97 -55.43
CA ILE A 5 -53.95 -2.51 -55.37
C ILE A 5 -53.69 -0.99 -55.17
N ALA A 6 -53.28 -0.50 -53.99
CA ALA A 6 -51.93 -0.51 -53.38
C ALA A 6 -50.86 0.38 -54.05
N LEU A 7 -50.57 1.53 -53.43
CA LEU A 7 -49.35 2.37 -53.54
C LEU A 7 -49.44 3.34 -52.33
N SER A 8 -48.44 3.71 -51.54
CA SER A 8 -47.02 3.41 -51.50
C SER A 8 -46.48 3.97 -50.17
N ARG A 9 -45.49 3.25 -49.63
CA ARG A 9 -44.68 3.54 -48.45
C ARG A 9 -43.93 4.90 -48.52
N ARG A 10 -43.74 5.48 -47.32
CA ARG A 10 -42.50 6.13 -46.83
C ARG A 10 -42.00 7.39 -47.55
N LEU A 11 -42.36 8.53 -46.98
CA LEU A 11 -41.50 9.68 -46.68
C LEU A 11 -41.95 10.14 -45.27
N ALA A 12 -41.35 9.66 -44.19
CA ALA A 12 -40.04 10.08 -43.65
C ALA A 12 -39.98 11.58 -43.30
N ALA A 13 -40.08 11.81 -41.99
CA ALA A 13 -39.17 12.63 -41.20
C ALA A 13 -39.34 14.16 -41.16
N ARG A 14 -39.22 14.66 -39.91
CA ARG A 14 -38.94 16.04 -39.45
C ARG A 14 -40.16 16.94 -39.20
N SER A 15 -40.66 16.89 -37.97
CA SER A 15 -40.79 18.08 -37.09
C SER A 15 -41.58 17.68 -35.85
N ALA A 16 -40.88 17.00 -34.95
CA ALA A 16 -41.12 17.13 -33.52
C ALA A 16 -40.76 18.56 -33.07
N ARG A 17 -41.29 18.94 -31.89
CA ARG A 17 -40.83 20.02 -31.00
C ARG A 17 -41.50 21.37 -31.22
N LEU A 18 -42.50 21.67 -30.38
CA LEU A 18 -42.56 22.85 -29.48
C LEU A 18 -44.03 23.15 -29.14
N GLY A 19 -44.30 23.38 -27.86
CA GLY A 19 -45.46 24.18 -27.45
C GLY A 19 -46.51 23.52 -26.57
N LEU A 20 -46.26 22.32 -26.03
CA LEU A 20 -47.09 21.70 -24.98
C LEU A 20 -46.81 22.33 -23.60
N TRP A 21 -46.85 23.66 -23.50
CA TRP A 21 -46.29 24.42 -22.36
C TRP A 21 -47.20 25.48 -21.72
N LEU A 22 -48.51 25.53 -21.99
CA LEU A 22 -49.28 26.72 -21.58
C LEU A 22 -50.69 26.55 -20.98
N VAL A 23 -51.18 25.36 -20.65
CA VAL A 23 -52.59 25.24 -20.17
C VAL A 23 -52.78 24.49 -18.84
N GLY A 24 -51.72 23.95 -18.24
CA GLY A 24 -51.81 23.29 -16.92
C GLY A 24 -51.66 24.20 -15.70
N ALA A 25 -51.55 25.53 -15.88
CA ALA A 25 -51.04 26.45 -14.84
C ALA A 25 -52.12 27.29 -14.09
N LEU A 26 -53.42 27.07 -14.29
CA LEU A 26 -54.43 28.04 -13.81
C LEU A 26 -55.67 27.44 -13.12
N ALA A 27 -55.55 26.29 -12.45
CA ALA A 27 -56.58 25.84 -11.54
C ALA A 27 -55.99 25.45 -10.17
N LEU A 28 -56.46 26.16 -9.13
CA LEU A 28 -56.23 25.96 -7.69
C LEU A 28 -55.14 26.86 -7.04
N ALA A 29 -55.48 28.14 -6.90
CA ALA A 29 -54.96 29.00 -5.84
C ALA A 29 -55.93 28.98 -4.65
N GLY A 30 -55.42 28.70 -3.43
CA GLY A 30 -56.21 28.78 -2.20
C GLY A 30 -55.53 28.17 -0.97
N CYS A 31 -54.59 28.91 -0.39
CA CYS A 31 -54.06 28.83 0.99
C CYS A 31 -52.98 27.79 1.36
N THR A 32 -51.81 28.36 1.69
CA THR A 32 -50.70 27.88 2.56
C THR A 32 -49.82 26.72 2.08
N THR A 33 -48.91 26.99 1.15
CA THR A 33 -47.74 26.14 0.86
C THR A 33 -46.52 26.98 0.45
N THR A 34 -45.78 27.51 1.43
CA THR A 34 -44.40 28.03 1.22
C THR A 34 -43.31 26.99 1.52
N ALA A 35 -43.66 25.70 1.67
CA ALA A 35 -42.68 24.64 1.98
C ALA A 35 -42.57 23.50 0.94
N ALA A 36 -43.25 23.56 -0.22
CA ALA A 36 -43.43 22.38 -1.07
C ALA A 36 -43.02 22.51 -2.55
N VAL A 37 -42.19 23.49 -2.95
CA VAL A 37 -41.75 23.64 -4.36
C VAL A 37 -40.24 23.50 -4.58
N ILE A 38 -39.46 23.08 -3.58
CA ILE A 38 -38.06 22.61 -3.79
C ILE A 38 -38.02 21.07 -4.02
N GLY A 39 -39.16 20.45 -4.33
CA GLY A 39 -39.31 18.99 -4.32
C GLY A 39 -39.06 18.20 -5.61
N ALA A 40 -38.78 18.82 -6.76
CA ALA A 40 -38.81 18.08 -8.05
C ALA A 40 -37.51 18.02 -8.85
N LEU A 41 -36.45 18.71 -8.43
CA LEU A 41 -35.12 18.59 -9.05
C LEU A 41 -34.03 18.57 -7.96
N GLY A 42 -34.21 17.65 -7.01
CA GLY A 42 -33.16 17.25 -6.08
C GLY A 42 -32.18 16.35 -6.82
N ILE A 43 -31.19 16.99 -7.43
CA ILE A 43 -29.96 16.38 -7.94
C ILE A 43 -29.44 15.42 -6.86
N ALA A 44 -29.05 14.21 -7.26
CA ALA A 44 -28.33 13.26 -6.43
C ALA A 44 -26.96 13.85 -6.04
N THR A 45 -26.97 14.84 -5.16
CA THR A 45 -25.83 15.20 -4.34
C THR A 45 -25.92 14.36 -3.07
N ASP A 46 -24.78 13.91 -2.55
CA ASP A 46 -24.63 12.99 -1.41
C ASP A 46 -25.25 13.47 -0.07
N THR A 47 -26.07 14.52 -0.09
CA THR A 47 -26.55 15.28 1.07
C THR A 47 -28.08 15.32 1.23
N SER A 48 -28.87 14.67 0.36
CA SER A 48 -30.33 14.63 0.55
C SER A 48 -30.73 13.63 1.64
N ALA A 49 -31.66 14.01 2.52
CA ALA A 49 -32.15 13.15 3.61
C ALA A 49 -32.71 11.81 3.11
N SER A 50 -33.35 11.80 1.94
CA SER A 50 -33.86 10.60 1.27
C SER A 50 -32.73 9.64 0.87
N TRP A 51 -31.59 10.18 0.42
CA TRP A 51 -30.42 9.38 0.09
C TRP A 51 -29.71 8.84 1.33
N SER A 52 -29.66 9.61 2.42
CA SER A 52 -29.16 9.12 3.72
C SER A 52 -30.03 8.00 4.29
N ILE A 53 -31.35 8.09 4.15
CA ILE A 53 -32.28 7.02 4.54
C ILE A 53 -32.10 5.79 3.65
N ALA A 54 -31.95 5.97 2.33
CA ALA A 54 -31.70 4.86 1.40
C ALA A 54 -30.34 4.18 1.68
N LYS A 55 -29.27 4.95 1.96
CA LYS A 55 -27.99 4.42 2.43
C LYS A 55 -28.14 3.68 3.76
N TYR A 56 -28.87 4.24 4.72
CA TYR A 56 -29.11 3.57 6.01
C TYR A 56 -29.85 2.23 5.83
N PHE A 57 -30.90 2.18 5.01
CA PHE A 57 -31.62 0.93 4.74
C PHE A 57 -30.80 -0.04 3.92
N HIS A 58 -30.05 0.44 2.92
CA HIS A 58 -29.09 -0.36 2.17
C HIS A 58 -28.06 -0.94 3.14
N ASP A 59 -27.32 -0.13 3.89
CA ASP A 59 -26.32 -0.54 4.87
C ASP A 59 -26.89 -1.49 5.93
N LYS A 60 -28.16 -1.32 6.35
CA LYS A 60 -28.85 -2.28 7.21
C LYS A 60 -29.17 -3.60 6.52
N TRP A 61 -29.51 -3.56 5.24
CA TRP A 61 -29.85 -4.73 4.44
C TRP A 61 -28.62 -5.55 4.06
N VAL A 62 -27.55 -4.87 3.67
CA VAL A 62 -26.30 -5.50 3.22
C VAL A 62 -25.25 -5.57 4.33
N GLU A 63 -25.65 -5.23 5.57
CA GLU A 63 -24.81 -5.20 6.77
C GLU A 63 -23.50 -4.40 6.57
N GLY A 64 -23.50 -3.42 5.66
CA GLY A 64 -22.35 -2.60 5.29
C GLY A 64 -21.42 -3.17 4.22
N GLY A 65 -21.66 -4.39 3.70
CA GLY A 65 -20.96 -4.96 2.53
C GLY A 65 -21.83 -4.91 1.26
N PRO A 66 -21.39 -5.32 0.07
CA PRO A 66 -22.26 -5.35 -1.12
C PRO A 66 -23.24 -6.54 -1.13
N VAL A 67 -23.06 -7.54 -0.26
CA VAL A 67 -23.83 -8.78 -0.21
C VAL A 67 -24.22 -9.11 1.24
N PRO A 68 -25.51 -9.37 1.55
CA PRO A 68 -25.95 -9.80 2.88
C PRO A 68 -25.28 -11.10 3.34
N CYS A 69 -24.92 -11.18 4.62
CA CYS A 69 -24.09 -12.27 5.17
C CYS A 69 -24.74 -13.67 5.09
N TYR A 70 -26.06 -13.75 5.00
CA TYR A 70 -26.77 -15.03 4.86
C TYR A 70 -26.69 -15.62 3.44
N TYR A 71 -26.36 -14.82 2.41
CA TYR A 71 -26.10 -15.31 1.06
C TYR A 71 -24.66 -15.80 0.86
N LEU A 72 -23.77 -15.48 1.78
CA LEU A 72 -22.38 -15.89 1.74
C LEU A 72 -22.23 -17.33 2.23
N ASN A 73 -21.32 -18.08 1.60
CA ASN A 73 -20.92 -19.40 2.10
C ASN A 73 -20.12 -19.26 3.42
N SER A 74 -19.76 -20.37 4.06
CA SER A 74 -19.14 -20.32 5.39
C SER A 74 -17.77 -19.62 5.40
N VAL A 75 -16.99 -19.74 4.32
CA VAL A 75 -15.67 -19.10 4.17
C VAL A 75 -15.81 -17.62 3.88
N GLU A 76 -16.68 -17.26 2.92
CA GLU A 76 -16.97 -15.87 2.59
C GLU A 76 -17.49 -15.10 3.80
N ARG A 77 -18.39 -15.72 4.58
CA ARG A 77 -18.92 -15.12 5.81
C ARG A 77 -17.85 -14.94 6.87
N ALA A 78 -16.97 -15.93 7.04
CA ALA A 78 -15.86 -15.86 7.99
C ALA A 78 -14.82 -14.77 7.64
N LEU A 79 -14.65 -14.48 6.35
CA LEU A 79 -13.66 -13.53 5.83
C LEU A 79 -14.26 -12.18 5.42
N ALA A 80 -15.56 -11.99 5.61
CA ALA A 80 -16.26 -10.74 5.34
C ALA A 80 -16.21 -9.82 6.57
N PRO A 81 -15.45 -8.71 6.56
CA PRO A 81 -15.30 -7.85 7.73
C PRO A 81 -16.61 -7.17 8.18
N HIS A 82 -17.61 -7.11 7.29
CA HIS A 82 -18.93 -6.55 7.57
C HIS A 82 -19.91 -7.56 8.20
N CYS A 83 -19.56 -8.85 8.19
CA CYS A 83 -20.34 -9.88 8.86
C CYS A 83 -19.96 -9.98 10.35
N LEU A 84 -20.64 -10.90 11.07
CA LEU A 84 -20.33 -11.20 12.46
C LEU A 84 -18.85 -11.59 12.64
N PRO A 85 -18.26 -11.31 13.82
CA PRO A 85 -16.91 -11.73 14.12
C PRO A 85 -16.69 -13.21 13.85
N TYR A 86 -15.50 -13.55 13.38
CA TYR A 86 -15.11 -14.92 13.10
C TYR A 86 -15.36 -15.83 14.32
N GLN A 87 -15.95 -17.00 14.06
CA GLN A 87 -16.17 -18.04 15.05
C GLN A 87 -15.46 -19.33 14.60
N PRO A 88 -14.53 -19.87 15.41
CA PRO A 88 -13.86 -21.12 15.11
C PRO A 88 -14.85 -22.30 14.93
N GLY A 89 -14.54 -23.19 14.00
CA GLY A 89 -15.27 -24.40 13.66
C GLY A 89 -16.38 -24.21 12.63
N LEU A 90 -16.72 -22.98 12.25
CA LEU A 90 -17.84 -22.71 11.35
C LEU A 90 -17.53 -22.84 9.86
N MET A 91 -16.26 -22.84 9.45
CA MET A 91 -15.91 -22.96 8.03
C MET A 91 -16.16 -24.41 7.57
N LYS A 92 -16.86 -24.61 6.47
CA LYS A 92 -17.06 -25.95 5.90
C LYS A 92 -15.90 -26.28 4.97
N ALA A 93 -15.34 -27.48 5.10
CA ALA A 93 -14.27 -27.94 4.20
C ALA A 93 -14.72 -27.96 2.73
N GLU A 94 -16.00 -28.25 2.49
CA GLU A 94 -16.63 -28.22 1.16
C GLU A 94 -16.59 -26.82 0.52
N ASP A 95 -16.83 -25.78 1.31
CA ASP A 95 -16.78 -24.38 0.85
C ASP A 95 -15.33 -23.95 0.55
N LEU A 96 -14.36 -24.47 1.31
CA LEU A 96 -12.93 -24.27 1.05
C LEU A 96 -12.44 -25.01 -0.20
N ALA A 97 -12.96 -26.21 -0.46
CA ALA A 97 -12.66 -26.97 -1.67
C ALA A 97 -13.21 -26.29 -2.95
N ALA A 98 -14.25 -25.47 -2.80
CA ALA A 98 -14.80 -24.63 -3.86
C ALA A 98 -14.09 -23.28 -4.01
N SER A 99 -12.81 -23.18 -3.64
CA SER A 99 -12.01 -21.95 -3.64
C SER A 99 -11.96 -21.21 -4.98
N TYR A 100 -12.13 -21.92 -6.10
CA TYR A 100 -12.23 -21.32 -7.44
C TYR A 100 -13.44 -20.39 -7.63
N LYS A 101 -14.44 -20.47 -6.74
CA LYS A 101 -15.60 -19.56 -6.73
C LYS A 101 -15.34 -18.28 -5.96
N LEU A 102 -14.25 -18.22 -5.20
CA LEU A 102 -13.90 -17.05 -4.40
C LEU A 102 -13.08 -16.08 -5.26
N PRO A 103 -13.30 -14.77 -5.11
CA PRO A 103 -12.58 -13.76 -5.87
C PRO A 103 -11.08 -13.71 -5.51
N LEU A 104 -10.74 -14.17 -4.31
CA LEU A 104 -9.38 -14.17 -3.77
C LEU A 104 -9.15 -15.44 -2.95
N CYS A 105 -7.88 -15.81 -2.84
CA CYS A 105 -7.45 -16.94 -2.01
C CYS A 105 -7.81 -16.69 -0.53
N PRO A 106 -8.51 -17.62 0.16
CA PRO A 106 -8.88 -17.47 1.57
C PRO A 106 -7.70 -17.16 2.50
N LEU A 107 -6.58 -17.87 2.32
CA LEU A 107 -5.38 -17.63 3.13
C LEU A 107 -4.81 -16.22 2.94
N ALA A 108 -4.75 -15.73 1.69
CA ALA A 108 -4.29 -14.37 1.42
C ALA A 108 -5.25 -13.32 1.99
N MET A 109 -6.56 -13.54 1.90
CA MET A 109 -7.57 -12.66 2.50
C MET A 109 -7.48 -12.61 4.02
N ALA A 110 -7.28 -13.76 4.67
CA ALA A 110 -7.14 -13.84 6.11
C ALA A 110 -5.80 -13.24 6.57
N ALA A 111 -4.70 -13.54 5.88
CA ALA A 111 -3.37 -13.05 6.26
C ALA A 111 -3.24 -11.53 6.15
N ARG A 112 -3.83 -10.91 5.11
CA ARG A 112 -3.67 -9.46 4.86
C ARG A 112 -4.38 -8.55 5.87
N ASP A 113 -5.35 -9.04 6.62
CA ASP A 113 -6.15 -8.25 7.55
C ASP A 113 -6.05 -8.84 8.96
N VAL A 114 -5.45 -8.09 9.88
CA VAL A 114 -5.23 -8.49 11.28
C VAL A 114 -6.53 -8.93 11.96
N ARG A 115 -7.67 -8.36 11.57
CA ARG A 115 -8.99 -8.72 12.15
C ARG A 115 -9.42 -10.14 11.76
N LEU A 116 -8.92 -10.66 10.65
CA LEU A 116 -9.24 -11.98 10.10
C LEU A 116 -8.20 -13.03 10.45
N TRP A 117 -7.08 -12.65 11.08
CA TRP A 117 -6.05 -13.58 11.54
C TRP A 117 -6.57 -14.75 12.38
N PRO A 118 -7.59 -14.60 13.26
CA PRO A 118 -8.16 -15.74 13.99
C PRO A 118 -8.64 -16.90 13.09
N ALA A 119 -8.91 -16.65 11.81
CA ALA A 119 -9.31 -17.68 10.85
C ALA A 119 -8.13 -18.50 10.29
N LEU A 120 -6.88 -18.00 10.39
CA LEU A 120 -5.71 -18.66 9.81
C LEU A 120 -5.50 -20.10 10.27
N PRO A 121 -5.59 -20.44 11.57
CA PRO A 121 -5.38 -21.81 12.02
C PRO A 121 -6.35 -22.79 11.37
N GLU A 122 -7.65 -22.47 11.37
CA GLU A 122 -8.67 -23.36 10.79
C GLU A 122 -8.56 -23.49 9.27
N LEU A 123 -8.15 -22.42 8.57
CA LEU A 123 -7.88 -22.49 7.13
C LEU A 123 -6.73 -23.47 6.84
N ILE A 124 -5.65 -23.40 7.61
CA ILE A 124 -4.48 -24.28 7.47
C ILE A 124 -4.85 -25.72 7.85
N ASP A 125 -5.55 -25.92 8.97
CA ASP A 125 -6.01 -27.24 9.43
C ASP A 125 -6.92 -27.93 8.41
N LYS A 126 -7.68 -27.14 7.64
CA LYS A 126 -8.55 -27.62 6.56
C LYS A 126 -7.85 -27.76 5.20
N GLY A 127 -6.51 -27.71 5.20
CA GLY A 127 -5.68 -28.04 4.05
C GLY A 127 -5.52 -26.92 3.03
N GLN A 128 -5.79 -25.65 3.40
CA GLN A 128 -5.42 -24.55 2.54
C GLN A 128 -3.89 -24.44 2.46
N MET A 129 -3.38 -24.26 1.24
CA MET A 129 -1.95 -24.16 0.95
C MET A 129 -1.65 -22.78 0.35
N PRO A 130 -0.56 -22.11 0.77
CA PRO A 130 -0.21 -20.79 0.26
C PRO A 130 0.09 -20.81 -1.24
N GLU A 131 0.57 -21.93 -1.79
CA GLU A 131 0.83 -22.16 -3.22
C GLU A 131 -0.42 -22.04 -4.09
N ALA A 132 -1.60 -22.32 -3.52
CA ALA A 132 -2.88 -22.14 -4.21
C ALA A 132 -3.23 -20.67 -4.43
N CYS A 133 -2.60 -19.75 -3.68
CA CYS A 133 -2.79 -18.33 -3.86
C CYS A 133 -1.93 -17.79 -5.01
N ALA A 134 -2.48 -16.86 -5.79
CA ALA A 134 -1.77 -16.19 -6.89
C ALA A 134 -0.52 -15.43 -6.41
N ARG A 135 -0.58 -14.85 -5.20
CA ARG A 135 0.56 -14.26 -4.49
C ARG A 135 0.66 -14.88 -3.10
N ALA A 136 1.89 -15.00 -2.59
CA ALA A 136 2.15 -15.48 -1.25
C ALA A 136 1.36 -14.65 -0.20
N PRO A 137 0.63 -15.29 0.73
CA PRO A 137 -0.16 -14.60 1.75
C PRO A 137 0.63 -13.57 2.58
N LEU A 138 1.91 -13.85 2.88
CA LEU A 138 2.74 -12.90 3.63
C LEU A 138 3.14 -11.67 2.82
N VAL A 139 3.25 -11.77 1.48
CA VAL A 139 3.50 -10.58 0.66
C VAL A 139 2.26 -9.69 0.65
N GLU A 140 1.06 -10.27 0.60
CA GLU A 140 -0.19 -9.52 0.73
C GLU A 140 -0.30 -8.81 2.09
N LEU A 141 0.09 -9.49 3.18
CA LEU A 141 0.17 -8.87 4.50
C LEU A 141 1.19 -7.72 4.53
N ALA A 142 2.43 -7.97 4.11
CA ALA A 142 3.49 -6.95 4.15
C ALA A 142 3.15 -5.70 3.34
N GLN A 143 2.40 -5.85 2.25
CA GLN A 143 1.95 -4.72 1.42
C GLN A 143 0.73 -3.99 1.99
N ALA A 144 -0.07 -4.65 2.82
CA ALA A 144 -1.24 -4.05 3.48
C ALA A 144 -0.86 -3.33 4.78
N ASP A 145 -0.01 -3.96 5.59
CA ASP A 145 0.54 -3.42 6.82
C ASP A 145 2.05 -3.72 6.88
N PRO A 146 2.92 -2.71 6.69
CA PRO A 146 4.37 -2.90 6.70
C PRO A 146 4.93 -3.35 8.06
N CYS A 147 4.21 -3.14 9.17
CA CYS A 147 4.67 -3.53 10.50
C CYS A 147 3.47 -3.80 11.44
N PRO A 148 2.75 -4.92 11.24
CA PRO A 148 1.58 -5.25 12.02
C PRO A 148 1.99 -5.61 13.46
N ASP A 149 1.03 -5.53 14.38
CA ASP A 149 1.23 -5.93 15.77
C ASP A 149 1.16 -7.46 15.92
N PHE A 150 2.26 -8.13 15.56
CA PHE A 150 2.43 -9.57 15.75
C PHE A 150 2.31 -10.01 17.23
N GLY A 151 2.55 -9.09 18.18
CA GLY A 151 2.45 -9.36 19.62
C GLY A 151 1.00 -9.51 20.09
N ALA A 152 0.05 -8.86 19.42
CA ALA A 152 -1.37 -8.97 19.72
C ALA A 152 -2.00 -10.30 19.25
N ALA A 153 -1.31 -11.07 18.40
CA ALA A 153 -1.79 -12.35 17.91
C ALA A 153 -1.74 -13.45 18.99
N THR A 154 -2.74 -14.32 18.99
CA THR A 154 -2.75 -15.52 19.84
C THR A 154 -1.61 -16.48 19.43
N PRO A 155 -1.18 -17.42 20.31
CA PRO A 155 -0.13 -18.38 19.97
C PRO A 155 -0.39 -19.16 18.67
N ALA A 156 -1.61 -19.67 18.48
CA ALA A 156 -1.99 -20.42 17.27
C ALA A 156 -1.95 -19.56 15.99
N VAL A 157 -2.34 -18.29 16.09
CA VAL A 157 -2.23 -17.35 14.97
C VAL A 157 -0.76 -17.06 14.64
N ARG A 158 0.08 -16.84 15.65
CA ARG A 158 1.52 -16.61 15.41
C ARG A 158 2.17 -17.83 14.77
N GLU A 159 1.83 -19.03 15.22
CA GLU A 159 2.30 -20.28 14.59
C GLU A 159 1.84 -20.38 13.13
N SER A 160 0.59 -20.02 12.84
CA SER A 160 0.07 -19.97 11.46
C SER A 160 0.85 -18.99 10.58
N LEU A 161 1.17 -17.80 11.08
CA LEU A 161 1.97 -16.80 10.36
C LEU A 161 3.42 -17.26 10.14
N LEU A 162 4.02 -17.91 11.14
CA LEU A 162 5.36 -18.51 11.03
C LEU A 162 5.37 -19.68 10.04
N TRP A 163 4.31 -20.47 9.99
CA TRP A 163 4.13 -21.53 9.02
C TRP A 163 4.02 -20.97 7.61
N LEU A 164 3.23 -19.91 7.39
CA LEU A 164 3.13 -19.24 6.09
C LEU A 164 4.49 -18.73 5.59
N ALA A 165 5.39 -18.32 6.48
CA ALA A 165 6.75 -17.90 6.12
C ALA A 165 7.66 -19.06 5.72
N GLN A 166 7.39 -20.27 6.20
CA GLN A 166 8.23 -21.44 5.98
C GLN A 166 7.73 -22.34 4.86
N ALA A 167 6.41 -22.42 4.70
CA ALA A 167 5.77 -23.29 3.72
C ALA A 167 5.91 -22.74 2.29
N ASP A 168 5.87 -21.41 2.11
CA ASP A 168 5.91 -20.78 0.79
C ASP A 168 7.26 -20.12 0.51
N ALA A 169 8.06 -20.68 -0.40
CA ALA A 169 9.33 -20.07 -0.81
C ALA A 169 9.16 -18.66 -1.41
N ARG A 170 7.98 -18.33 -1.96
CA ARG A 170 7.66 -16.99 -2.48
C ARG A 170 7.48 -15.96 -1.36
N ALA A 171 7.43 -16.38 -0.09
CA ALA A 171 7.50 -15.48 1.05
C ALA A 171 8.89 -14.82 1.22
N ILE A 172 9.94 -15.37 0.61
CA ILE A 172 11.26 -14.73 0.52
C ILE A 172 11.17 -13.61 -0.52
N HIS A 173 10.70 -12.45 -0.06
CA HIS A 173 10.38 -11.29 -0.87
C HIS A 173 10.79 -10.01 -0.14
N HIS A 174 11.12 -8.94 -0.88
CA HIS A 174 11.56 -7.66 -0.33
C HIS A 174 10.63 -7.17 0.80
N ASP A 175 9.34 -7.00 0.49
CA ASP A 175 8.37 -6.46 1.44
C ASP A 175 8.22 -7.34 2.69
N VAL A 176 8.34 -8.67 2.55
CA VAL A 176 8.23 -9.60 3.68
C VAL A 176 9.45 -9.52 4.58
N VAL A 177 10.67 -9.44 4.01
CA VAL A 177 11.89 -9.22 4.79
C VAL A 177 11.81 -7.90 5.56
N ARG A 178 11.31 -6.82 4.93
CA ARG A 178 11.06 -5.54 5.61
C ARG A 178 10.08 -5.69 6.77
N MET A 179 8.95 -6.35 6.54
CA MET A 179 7.94 -6.55 7.58
C MET A 179 8.45 -7.40 8.74
N LEU A 180 9.11 -8.53 8.47
CA LEU A 180 9.62 -9.44 9.49
C LEU A 180 10.81 -8.85 10.29
N SER A 181 11.50 -7.86 9.73
CA SER A 181 12.59 -7.15 10.42
C SER A 181 12.15 -5.91 11.17
N CYS A 182 10.89 -5.49 11.04
CA CYS A 182 10.40 -4.27 11.70
C CYS A 182 10.38 -4.40 13.24
N PRO A 183 10.36 -3.29 14.00
CA PRO A 183 10.44 -3.33 15.47
C PRO A 183 9.38 -4.23 16.15
N ARG A 184 8.12 -4.20 15.67
CA ARG A 184 7.05 -5.04 16.25
C ARG A 184 7.21 -6.52 15.94
N ALA A 185 7.67 -6.86 14.73
CA ALA A 185 7.97 -8.24 14.35
C ALA A 185 9.11 -8.80 15.20
N ARG A 186 10.18 -8.03 15.41
CA ARG A 186 11.30 -8.40 16.29
C ARG A 186 10.88 -8.58 17.74
N ALA A 187 10.07 -7.67 18.26
CA ALA A 187 9.52 -7.81 19.62
C ALA A 187 8.69 -9.10 19.79
N ALA A 188 8.12 -9.61 18.71
CA ALA A 188 7.39 -10.87 18.67
C ALA A 188 8.23 -12.09 18.22
N GLY A 189 9.54 -11.92 17.94
CA GLY A 189 10.47 -12.98 17.55
C GLY A 189 10.40 -13.43 16.08
N PHE A 190 9.75 -12.67 15.21
CA PHE A 190 9.57 -13.00 13.79
C PHE A 190 10.83 -12.78 12.94
N ASP A 191 11.82 -12.04 13.43
CA ASP A 191 13.13 -11.88 12.78
C ASP A 191 13.92 -13.18 12.69
N SER A 192 13.71 -14.11 13.62
CA SER A 192 14.27 -15.47 13.58
C SER A 192 13.89 -16.25 12.30
N VAL A 193 12.81 -15.85 11.60
CA VAL A 193 12.46 -16.39 10.29
C VAL A 193 13.55 -16.04 9.26
N ILE A 194 13.99 -14.77 9.24
CA ILE A 194 15.02 -14.30 8.31
C ILE A 194 16.34 -15.00 8.62
N GLU A 195 16.71 -15.11 9.90
CA GLU A 195 17.92 -15.83 10.33
C GLU A 195 17.91 -17.30 9.87
N ARG A 196 16.76 -17.98 9.99
CA ARG A 196 16.60 -19.36 9.51
C ARG A 196 16.73 -19.46 7.99
N TRP A 197 16.12 -18.55 7.23
CA TRP A 197 16.28 -18.52 5.78
C TRP A 197 17.75 -18.32 5.36
N VAL A 198 18.50 -17.46 6.06
CA VAL A 198 19.96 -17.31 5.82
C VAL A 198 20.68 -18.62 6.15
N ALA A 199 20.46 -19.18 7.35
CA ALA A 199 21.15 -20.38 7.83
C ALA A 199 20.88 -21.61 6.96
N GLN A 200 19.68 -21.69 6.35
CA GLN A 200 19.28 -22.76 5.43
C GLN A 200 19.71 -22.51 3.98
N GLY A 201 20.40 -21.40 3.70
CA GLY A 201 20.86 -21.07 2.35
C GLY A 201 19.73 -20.68 1.39
N GLN A 202 18.56 -20.30 1.90
CA GLN A 202 17.38 -19.93 1.09
C GLN A 202 17.43 -18.49 0.58
N MET A 203 18.40 -17.70 1.04
CA MET A 203 18.69 -16.36 0.53
C MET A 203 20.07 -16.27 -0.14
N PRO A 204 20.30 -17.00 -1.24
CA PRO A 204 21.58 -16.96 -1.94
C PRO A 204 21.82 -15.59 -2.61
N PRO A 205 23.05 -15.06 -2.58
CA PRO A 205 23.36 -13.78 -3.21
C PRO A 205 23.17 -13.85 -4.73
N GLY A 206 22.58 -12.80 -5.31
CA GLY A 206 22.42 -12.63 -6.76
C GLY A 206 21.36 -13.52 -7.43
N GLN A 207 20.64 -14.36 -6.68
CA GLN A 207 19.51 -15.14 -7.22
C GLN A 207 18.14 -14.61 -6.79
N LEU A 208 18.12 -13.76 -5.76
CA LEU A 208 16.92 -13.07 -5.33
C LEU A 208 16.67 -11.87 -6.27
N GLY A 209 15.41 -11.59 -6.59
CA GLY A 209 14.99 -10.39 -7.30
C GLY A 209 15.09 -9.09 -6.47
N PHE A 210 15.79 -9.14 -5.34
CA PHE A 210 16.05 -8.05 -4.42
C PHE A 210 17.28 -8.38 -3.56
N SER A 211 17.83 -7.38 -2.87
CA SER A 211 18.86 -7.60 -1.86
C SER A 211 18.27 -7.60 -0.46
N PRO A 212 18.52 -8.63 0.37
CA PRO A 212 18.11 -8.64 1.77
C PRO A 212 18.62 -7.43 2.56
N LEU A 213 19.85 -6.95 2.27
CA LEU A 213 20.40 -5.74 2.90
C LEU A 213 19.58 -4.48 2.59
N SER A 214 18.97 -4.42 1.41
CA SER A 214 18.06 -3.32 1.06
C SER A 214 16.70 -3.48 1.73
N ALA A 215 16.23 -4.72 1.87
CA ALA A 215 14.91 -5.01 2.42
C ALA A 215 14.85 -4.86 3.96
N LEU A 216 15.93 -5.13 4.68
CA LEU A 216 15.98 -5.05 6.14
C LEU A 216 15.55 -3.68 6.67
N ASP A 217 14.74 -3.69 7.74
CA ASP A 217 14.47 -2.52 8.57
C ASP A 217 15.76 -1.76 8.91
N PRO A 218 15.77 -0.40 8.90
CA PRO A 218 16.99 0.36 9.15
C PRO A 218 17.67 -0.01 10.47
N GLU A 219 16.91 -0.35 11.52
CA GLU A 219 17.48 -0.75 12.80
C GLU A 219 18.19 -2.10 12.78
N MET A 220 17.92 -2.95 11.77
CA MET A 220 18.56 -4.26 11.62
C MET A 220 19.92 -4.21 10.91
N LEU A 221 20.25 -3.11 10.24
CA LEU A 221 21.57 -2.97 9.59
C LEU A 221 22.72 -2.91 10.60
N GLY A 222 22.43 -2.55 11.85
CA GLY A 222 23.39 -2.53 12.95
C GLY A 222 23.55 -3.85 13.72
N THR A 223 22.86 -4.92 13.34
CA THR A 223 22.84 -6.20 14.08
C THR A 223 23.73 -7.26 13.41
N PRO A 224 24.05 -8.39 14.09
CA PRO A 224 24.84 -9.47 13.52
C PRO A 224 24.26 -10.05 12.21
N LEU A 225 22.94 -9.98 12.01
CA LEU A 225 22.29 -10.47 10.79
C LEU A 225 22.81 -9.75 9.53
N SER A 226 23.00 -8.42 9.60
CA SER A 226 23.57 -7.67 8.47
C SER A 226 24.99 -8.16 8.13
N ALA A 227 25.82 -8.36 9.16
CA ALA A 227 27.18 -8.86 8.95
C ALA A 227 27.19 -10.29 8.40
N GLN A 228 26.24 -11.13 8.84
CA GLN A 228 26.07 -12.48 8.30
C GLN A 228 25.68 -12.46 6.82
N LEU A 229 24.73 -11.61 6.43
CA LEU A 229 24.35 -11.44 5.02
C LEU A 229 25.54 -10.98 4.17
N GLU A 230 26.32 -10.02 4.65
CA GLU A 230 27.54 -9.57 3.97
C GLU A 230 28.57 -10.70 3.84
N ALA A 231 28.78 -11.48 4.91
CA ALA A 231 29.68 -12.64 4.90
C ALA A 231 29.19 -13.75 3.95
N SER A 232 27.88 -13.90 3.78
CA SER A 232 27.26 -14.80 2.78
C SER A 232 27.36 -14.27 1.34
N GLY A 233 27.95 -13.09 1.12
CA GLY A 233 28.22 -12.54 -0.21
C GLY A 233 27.21 -11.51 -0.70
N HIS A 234 26.24 -11.09 0.12
CA HIS A 234 25.36 -9.98 -0.22
C HIS A 234 26.15 -8.66 -0.19
N ARG A 235 26.07 -7.86 -1.26
CA ARG A 235 26.87 -6.64 -1.43
C ARG A 235 26.00 -5.39 -1.49
N ILE A 236 26.59 -4.27 -1.10
CA ILE A 236 25.92 -2.95 -1.15
C ILE A 236 25.47 -2.56 -2.56
N GLY A 237 26.24 -2.93 -3.59
CA GLY A 237 25.89 -2.66 -4.99
C GLY A 237 24.54 -3.27 -5.36
N ALA A 238 24.35 -4.56 -5.06
CA ALA A 238 23.08 -5.25 -5.26
C ALA A 238 21.95 -4.70 -4.39
N ALA A 239 22.28 -4.05 -3.26
CA ALA A 239 21.29 -3.39 -2.41
C ALA A 239 20.73 -2.10 -3.00
N LEU A 240 21.37 -1.57 -4.04
CA LEU A 240 20.95 -0.40 -4.80
C LEU A 240 20.33 -0.75 -6.15
N ASP A 241 20.30 -2.04 -6.51
CA ASP A 241 19.68 -2.51 -7.75
C ASP A 241 18.15 -2.39 -7.67
N PRO A 242 17.46 -2.40 -8.84
CA PRO A 242 16.01 -2.49 -8.86
C PRO A 242 15.49 -3.75 -8.17
N TYR A 243 14.31 -3.64 -7.56
CA TYR A 243 13.67 -4.76 -6.88
C TYR A 243 12.16 -4.79 -7.16
N ASP A 244 11.56 -5.96 -6.98
CA ASP A 244 10.11 -6.14 -6.97
C ASP A 244 9.56 -6.00 -5.55
N GLY A 245 8.74 -4.99 -5.30
CA GLY A 245 8.15 -4.69 -4.00
C GLY A 245 7.53 -3.30 -3.92
N LYS A 246 6.67 -3.08 -2.92
CA LYS A 246 5.99 -1.80 -2.68
C LYS A 246 6.61 -0.97 -1.57
N LEU A 247 7.26 -1.61 -0.61
CA LEU A 247 7.86 -0.91 0.53
C LEU A 247 9.16 -0.24 0.10
N GLN A 248 9.52 0.87 0.73
CA GLN A 248 10.73 1.62 0.39
C GLN A 248 11.99 0.76 0.57
N PRO A 249 13.03 1.00 -0.26
CA PRO A 249 14.32 0.37 -0.09
C PRO A 249 15.05 0.92 1.13
N GLY A 250 16.06 0.19 1.62
CA GLY A 250 16.64 0.41 2.94
C GLY A 250 17.28 1.78 3.15
N PHE A 251 17.95 2.31 2.13
CA PHE A 251 18.52 3.66 2.21
C PHE A 251 17.42 4.73 2.31
N GLU A 252 16.38 4.63 1.48
CA GLU A 252 15.26 5.57 1.53
C GLU A 252 14.51 5.48 2.87
N ALA A 253 14.24 4.26 3.36
CA ALA A 253 13.61 4.05 4.65
C ALA A 253 14.43 4.66 5.80
N ALA A 254 15.75 4.46 5.82
CA ALA A 254 16.66 5.06 6.80
C ALA A 254 16.68 6.60 6.70
N PHE A 255 16.67 7.13 5.48
CA PHE A 255 16.66 8.57 5.23
C PHE A 255 15.37 9.22 5.73
N ARG A 256 14.21 8.67 5.35
CA ARG A 256 12.89 9.21 5.71
C ARG A 256 12.64 9.22 7.22
N SER A 257 13.04 8.15 7.91
CA SER A 257 12.91 8.01 9.37
C SER A 257 13.99 8.74 10.16
N GLY A 258 15.01 9.29 9.51
CA GLY A 258 16.12 9.94 10.19
C GLY A 258 16.96 8.97 11.02
N ASN A 259 17.05 7.70 10.62
CA ASN A 259 17.86 6.70 11.31
C ASN A 259 19.35 6.90 10.97
N TYR A 260 20.01 7.79 11.69
CA TYR A 260 21.41 8.16 11.44
C TYR A 260 22.39 6.98 11.53
N ARG A 261 22.14 6.00 12.41
CA ARG A 261 22.98 4.80 12.50
C ARG A 261 22.91 3.96 11.23
N ALA A 262 21.72 3.80 10.67
CA ALA A 262 21.53 3.11 9.40
C ALA A 262 22.14 3.92 8.24
N LEU A 263 21.97 5.25 8.24
CA LEU A 263 22.60 6.12 7.24
C LEU A 263 24.13 6.01 7.28
N ASP A 264 24.75 5.99 8.46
CA ASP A 264 26.20 5.79 8.61
C ASP A 264 26.64 4.44 8.01
N TRP A 265 25.86 3.38 8.26
CA TRP A 265 26.12 2.06 7.71
C TRP A 265 26.13 2.07 6.16
N TRP A 266 25.14 2.74 5.56
CA TRP A 266 25.03 2.90 4.11
C TRP A 266 26.14 3.77 3.53
N LEU A 267 26.37 4.96 4.10
CA LEU A 267 27.33 5.94 3.59
C LEU A 267 28.78 5.48 3.75
N THR A 268 29.07 4.65 4.75
CA THR A 268 30.38 4.00 4.88
C THR A 268 30.68 3.05 3.71
N ARG A 269 29.64 2.41 3.16
CA ARG A 269 29.76 1.40 2.09
C ARG A 269 29.52 1.96 0.69
N ALA A 270 28.70 2.99 0.59
CA ALA A 270 28.29 3.65 -0.64
C ALA A 270 28.26 5.17 -0.44
N PRO A 271 29.42 5.83 -0.26
CA PRO A 271 29.49 7.26 0.06
C PRO A 271 28.86 8.16 -1.00
N GLN A 272 28.79 7.70 -2.25
CA GLN A 272 28.13 8.42 -3.34
C GLN A 272 26.63 8.70 -3.08
N LEU A 273 25.96 7.90 -2.25
CA LEU A 273 24.54 8.06 -1.94
C LEU A 273 24.22 9.42 -1.30
N VAL A 274 25.19 10.02 -0.61
CA VAL A 274 25.02 11.35 0.01
C VAL A 274 24.69 12.43 -1.01
N ASN A 275 25.17 12.27 -2.26
CA ASN A 275 24.98 13.21 -3.35
C ASN A 275 24.06 12.70 -4.44
N ARG A 276 23.88 11.38 -4.57
CA ARG A 276 23.02 10.79 -5.59
C ARG A 276 22.59 9.37 -5.24
N VAL A 277 21.29 9.17 -5.15
CA VAL A 277 20.67 7.86 -5.02
C VAL A 277 20.15 7.40 -6.38
N PRO A 278 20.53 6.18 -6.85
CA PRO A 278 20.04 5.64 -8.11
C PRO A 278 18.53 5.31 -8.03
N PRO A 279 17.82 5.25 -9.17
CA PRO A 279 16.45 4.78 -9.19
C PRO A 279 16.41 3.27 -8.91
N GLN A 280 15.49 2.84 -8.06
CA GLN A 280 15.32 1.42 -7.70
C GLN A 280 14.01 0.83 -8.23
N GLN A 281 13.17 1.65 -8.86
CA GLN A 281 11.95 1.25 -9.53
C GLN A 281 11.82 1.99 -10.87
N GLY A 282 11.06 1.42 -11.81
CA GLY A 282 11.03 1.87 -13.22
C GLY A 282 10.45 3.28 -13.44
N ASP A 283 9.66 3.79 -12.50
CA ASP A 283 9.06 5.13 -12.51
C ASP A 283 9.87 6.16 -11.69
N GLN A 284 10.94 5.73 -11.01
CA GLN A 284 11.76 6.60 -10.20
C GLN A 284 12.86 7.27 -11.04
N VAL A 285 13.12 8.54 -10.73
CA VAL A 285 14.33 9.24 -11.18
C VAL A 285 15.39 9.20 -10.07
N PRO A 286 16.69 9.26 -10.41
CA PRO A 286 17.72 9.48 -9.41
C PRO A 286 17.37 10.72 -8.56
N TRP A 287 17.69 10.70 -7.27
CA TRP A 287 17.40 11.80 -6.36
C TRP A 287 18.60 12.16 -5.50
N ILE A 288 18.54 13.35 -4.89
CA ILE A 288 19.61 13.90 -4.07
C ILE A 288 19.07 14.08 -2.64
N PRO A 289 19.66 13.42 -1.62
CA PRO A 289 19.17 13.51 -0.25
C PRO A 289 19.04 14.94 0.25
N LEU A 290 20.05 15.78 0.03
CA LEU A 290 20.03 17.17 0.46
C LEU A 290 18.89 17.98 -0.19
N ALA A 291 18.54 17.69 -1.44
CA ALA A 291 17.39 18.32 -2.10
C ALA A 291 16.06 17.85 -1.49
N LYS A 292 15.95 16.56 -1.14
CA LYS A 292 14.75 16.01 -0.48
C LYS A 292 14.52 16.59 0.91
N THR A 293 15.59 16.91 1.65
CA THR A 293 15.52 17.58 2.96
C THR A 293 14.91 18.99 2.90
N LEU A 294 14.94 19.66 1.74
CA LEU A 294 14.33 20.99 1.58
C LEU A 294 12.79 20.95 1.62
N GLY A 295 12.19 19.85 1.19
CA GLY A 295 10.73 19.66 1.16
C GLY A 295 10.13 19.46 2.56
N THR A 296 8.80 19.36 2.62
CA THR A 296 8.06 19.04 3.86
C THR A 296 7.55 17.61 3.91
N ASP A 297 7.43 16.94 2.76
CA ASP A 297 6.62 15.71 2.66
C ASP A 297 7.47 14.43 2.52
N TRP A 298 8.79 14.57 2.52
CA TRP A 298 9.70 13.43 2.30
C TRP A 298 10.13 12.78 3.61
N LEU A 299 10.53 13.59 4.59
CA LEU A 299 10.95 13.11 5.90
C LEU A 299 9.73 12.91 6.79
N GLU A 300 9.82 11.95 7.71
CA GLU A 300 8.79 11.77 8.72
C GLU A 300 8.68 13.01 9.63
N PRO A 301 7.48 13.31 10.18
CA PRO A 301 7.26 14.53 10.96
C PRO A 301 8.19 14.72 12.16
N ALA A 302 8.68 13.62 12.73
CA ALA A 302 9.59 13.63 13.88
C ALA A 302 11.02 14.05 13.51
N VAL A 303 11.40 13.99 12.22
CA VAL A 303 12.77 14.26 11.77
C VAL A 303 13.00 15.75 11.58
N GLN A 304 13.98 16.29 12.31
CA GLN A 304 14.36 17.70 12.16
C GLN A 304 15.18 17.92 10.88
N ARG A 305 14.62 18.71 9.95
CA ARG A 305 15.24 18.99 8.64
C ARG A 305 16.61 19.64 8.75
N GLN A 306 16.81 20.54 9.71
CA GLN A 306 18.10 21.19 9.92
C GLN A 306 19.17 20.17 10.33
N THR A 307 18.87 19.31 11.31
CA THR A 307 19.78 18.25 11.75
C THR A 307 20.12 17.28 10.62
N MET A 308 19.13 16.90 9.80
CA MET A 308 19.38 16.05 8.62
C MET A 308 20.30 16.74 7.60
N ALA A 309 20.10 18.03 7.33
CA ALA A 309 20.96 18.78 6.42
C ALA A 309 22.39 18.91 6.95
N GLU A 310 22.57 19.21 8.25
CA GLU A 310 23.87 19.25 8.91
C GLU A 310 24.57 17.89 8.84
N TYR A 311 23.84 16.81 9.13
CA TYR A 311 24.34 15.44 9.02
C TYR A 311 24.84 15.13 7.59
N LEU A 312 24.03 15.42 6.57
CA LEU A 312 24.40 15.19 5.18
C LEU A 312 25.65 16.00 4.77
N LEU A 313 25.72 17.28 5.15
CA LEU A 313 26.87 18.14 4.88
C LEU A 313 28.15 17.61 5.54
N ALA A 314 28.05 17.12 6.78
CA ALA A 314 29.17 16.48 7.48
C ALA A 314 29.67 15.21 6.76
N HIS A 315 28.80 14.53 6.02
CA HIS A 315 29.11 13.35 5.21
C HIS A 315 29.45 13.67 3.74
N GLY A 316 29.70 14.95 3.41
CA GLY A 316 30.16 15.35 2.08
C GLY A 316 29.04 15.62 1.06
N ALA A 317 27.80 15.87 1.52
CA ALA A 317 26.77 16.42 0.64
C ALA A 317 27.23 17.76 0.07
N ASN A 318 27.06 17.94 -1.24
CA ASN A 318 27.47 19.13 -1.95
C ASN A 318 26.24 19.93 -2.40
N PRO A 319 25.98 21.13 -1.83
CA PRO A 319 24.86 21.98 -2.24
C PRO A 319 24.91 22.44 -3.70
N SER A 320 26.08 22.38 -4.34
CA SER A 320 26.25 22.71 -5.76
C SER A 320 25.90 21.56 -6.70
N THR A 321 25.52 20.39 -6.18
CA THR A 321 25.09 19.25 -7.00
C THR A 321 23.84 19.60 -7.80
N ARG A 322 23.85 19.27 -9.09
CA ARG A 322 22.74 19.52 -10.02
C ARG A 322 21.63 18.51 -9.86
N LEU A 323 20.37 18.97 -9.91
CA LEU A 323 19.20 18.10 -9.77
C LEU A 323 19.06 17.19 -11.00
N PRO A 324 18.81 15.87 -10.84
CA PRO A 324 18.71 14.95 -11.97
C PRO A 324 17.61 15.29 -12.97
N ALA A 325 16.46 15.80 -12.50
CA ALA A 325 15.34 16.18 -13.36
C ALA A 325 15.43 17.62 -13.91
N GLN A 326 16.31 18.46 -13.35
CA GLN A 326 16.46 19.88 -13.69
C GLN A 326 17.95 20.24 -13.68
N PRO A 327 18.73 19.88 -14.73
CA PRO A 327 20.19 19.97 -14.72
C PRO A 327 20.74 21.40 -14.56
N GLU A 328 19.94 22.42 -14.87
CA GLU A 328 20.24 23.85 -14.68
C GLU A 328 20.05 24.34 -13.23
N MET A 329 19.45 23.52 -12.38
CA MET A 329 19.19 23.77 -10.97
C MET A 329 20.18 23.00 -10.10
N THR A 330 20.76 23.68 -9.11
CA THR A 330 21.52 23.04 -8.02
C THR A 330 20.66 22.97 -6.76
N VAL A 331 21.04 22.16 -5.79
CA VAL A 331 20.37 22.11 -4.48
C VAL A 331 20.33 23.50 -3.82
N LEU A 332 21.44 24.24 -3.88
CA LEU A 332 21.53 25.60 -3.36
C LEU A 332 20.59 26.57 -4.10
N ARG A 333 20.51 26.49 -5.43
CA ARG A 333 19.59 27.32 -6.22
C ARG A 333 18.13 27.00 -5.89
N LEU A 334 17.81 25.72 -5.75
CA LEU A 334 16.49 25.27 -5.32
C LEU A 334 16.13 25.82 -3.93
N ALA A 335 17.06 25.76 -2.97
CA ALA A 335 16.84 26.30 -1.62
C ALA A 335 16.52 27.80 -1.64
N ARG A 336 17.21 28.60 -2.48
CA ARG A 336 16.91 30.02 -2.68
C ARG A 336 15.52 30.24 -3.26
N GLN A 337 15.16 29.50 -4.31
CA GLN A 337 13.85 29.60 -4.95
C GLN A 337 12.71 29.26 -3.99
N LEU A 338 12.91 28.26 -3.13
CA LEU A 338 11.94 27.86 -2.12
C LEU A 338 11.93 28.74 -0.87
N HIS A 339 12.78 29.78 -0.79
CA HIS A 339 13.01 30.56 0.43
C HIS A 339 13.24 29.67 1.66
N SER A 340 14.03 28.61 1.47
CA SER A 340 14.20 27.58 2.50
C SER A 340 14.90 28.14 3.74
N PRO A 341 14.43 27.80 4.96
CA PRO A 341 15.13 28.18 6.19
C PRO A 341 16.52 27.56 6.31
N LEU A 342 16.82 26.52 5.50
CA LEU A 342 18.13 25.87 5.46
C LEU A 342 19.14 26.62 4.58
N LEU A 343 18.73 27.64 3.83
CA LEU A 343 19.60 28.38 2.92
C LEU A 343 20.89 28.90 3.60
N PRO A 344 20.86 29.54 4.79
CA PRO A 344 22.08 30.02 5.43
C PRO A 344 23.05 28.90 5.83
N LEU A 345 22.55 27.70 6.10
CA LEU A 345 23.38 26.52 6.36
C LEU A 345 24.09 26.07 5.08
N LEU A 346 23.34 25.99 3.97
CA LEU A 346 23.87 25.54 2.68
C LEU A 346 24.89 26.49 2.07
N GLU A 347 24.73 27.80 2.26
CA GLU A 347 25.68 28.81 1.75
C GLU A 347 27.02 28.81 2.50
N ARG A 348 27.02 28.35 3.76
CA ARG A 348 28.23 28.22 4.57
C ARG A 348 28.95 26.89 4.38
N ALA A 349 28.34 25.94 3.68
CA ALA A 349 28.95 24.64 3.43
C ALA A 349 30.27 24.82 2.65
N PRO A 350 31.33 24.10 3.03
CA PRO A 350 32.60 24.18 2.32
C PRO A 350 32.42 23.76 0.86
N ALA A 351 33.13 24.45 -0.04
CA ALA A 351 33.19 24.03 -1.44
C ALA A 351 33.73 22.58 -1.53
N PRO A 352 33.21 21.76 -2.46
CA PRO A 352 33.70 20.39 -2.63
C PRO A 352 35.22 20.40 -2.85
N ARG A 353 35.93 19.53 -2.14
CA ARG A 353 37.37 19.30 -2.35
C ARG A 353 37.62 18.47 -3.60
#